data_AF-A0A8W8MDX5-F1
#
_entry.id   AF-A0A8W8MDX5-F1
#
_cell.length_a   1.000
_cell.length_b   1.000
_cell.length_c   1.000
_cell.angle_alpha   90.00
_cell.angle_beta   90.00
_cell.angle_gamma   90.00
#
_symmetry.space_group_name_H-M   'P 1'
#
loop_
_entity.id
_entity.type
_entity.pdbx_description
1 polymer ?
#
loop_
_entity_poly.entity_id
_entity_poly.type
_entity_poly.pdbx_seq_one_letter_code
_entity_poly.pdbx_strand_id
1 'polypeptide(L)'
;AIYCITESVVAIYVNVRRKDIINGDSDASPWYLKLLWVLYYLSTTSAIVVTLLSIVTTDKEVGANNILKHFINSVFVLVNLLLTRKPYRILHFYIPFAYSVVFILFSLVYQIGFNQNAIYSALDWSSVPKVFIYALGIPLIFIPLLTVLLYTVTFIRDTIWRQCEDKSRQNSTQI
;
A
#
# COMPACT_ATOMS: atom_id res chain seq x y z
N ALA A 1 -4.94 4.65 -8.63
CA ALA A 1 -4.80 5.17 -10.02
C ALA A 1 -3.35 5.41 -10.40
N ILE A 2 -2.66 6.39 -9.79
CA ILE A 2 -1.26 6.76 -10.13
C ILE A 2 -0.30 5.55 -10.08
N TYR A 3 -0.37 4.74 -9.01
CA TYR A 3 0.43 3.53 -8.89
C TYR A 3 0.25 2.57 -10.08
N CYS A 4 -0.99 2.22 -10.42
CA CYS A 4 -1.26 1.27 -11.50
C CYS A 4 -0.81 1.80 -12.87
N ILE A 5 -1.03 3.09 -13.16
CA ILE A 5 -0.57 3.71 -14.41
C ILE A 5 0.96 3.64 -14.49
N THR A 6 1.63 4.02 -13.41
CA THR A 6 3.10 3.98 -13.34
C THR A 6 3.61 2.54 -13.48
N GLU A 7 2.95 1.58 -12.84
CA GLU A 7 3.26 0.16 -12.95
C GLU A 7 3.14 -0.34 -14.39
N SER A 8 2.03 -0.05 -15.07
CA SER A 8 1.81 -0.46 -16.46
C SER A 8 2.84 0.15 -17.40
N VAL A 9 3.12 1.45 -17.26
CA VAL A 9 4.13 2.15 -18.08
C VAL A 9 5.52 1.56 -17.86
N VAL A 10 5.92 1.39 -16.60
CA VAL A 10 7.23 0.82 -16.26
C VAL A 10 7.34 -0.63 -16.72
N ALA A 11 6.28 -1.43 -16.57
CA ALA A 11 6.25 -2.82 -17.03
C ALA A 11 6.44 -2.89 -18.55
N ILE A 12 5.70 -2.08 -19.33
CA ILE A 12 5.86 -2.03 -20.80
C ILE A 12 7.27 -1.58 -21.16
N TYR A 13 7.75 -0.50 -20.57
CA TYR A 13 9.09 0.02 -20.84
C TYR A 13 10.18 -1.02 -20.56
N VAL A 14 10.12 -1.70 -19.41
CA VAL A 14 11.12 -2.72 -19.04
C VAL A 14 11.07 -3.92 -20.00
N ASN A 15 9.88 -4.41 -20.35
CA ASN A 15 9.73 -5.54 -21.27
C ASN A 15 10.15 -5.22 -22.71
N VAL A 16 9.98 -3.97 -23.16
CA VAL A 16 10.31 -3.57 -24.54
C VAL A 16 11.76 -3.11 -24.67
N ARG A 17 12.27 -2.35 -23.69
CA ARG A 17 13.53 -1.60 -23.81
C ARG A 17 14.64 -2.05 -22.88
N ARG A 18 14.32 -2.74 -21.78
CA ARG A 18 15.30 -3.09 -20.73
C ARG A 18 15.38 -4.60 -20.49
N LYS A 19 15.70 -5.34 -21.55
CA LYS A 19 15.94 -6.78 -21.47
C LYS A 19 17.09 -7.13 -20.54
N ASP A 20 18.07 -6.23 -20.37
CA ASP A 20 19.16 -6.32 -19.38
C ASP A 20 18.63 -6.55 -17.96
N ILE A 21 17.55 -5.86 -17.56
CA ILE A 21 16.94 -6.04 -16.23
C ILE A 21 16.25 -7.40 -16.12
N ILE A 22 15.62 -7.85 -17.21
CA ILE A 22 14.85 -9.11 -17.23
C ILE A 22 15.80 -10.31 -17.20
N ASN A 23 16.90 -10.22 -17.94
CA ASN A 23 17.93 -11.25 -18.01
C ASN A 23 18.82 -11.28 -16.76
N GLY A 24 18.77 -10.24 -15.93
CA GLY A 24 19.61 -10.14 -14.73
C GLY A 24 21.02 -9.60 -14.98
N ASP A 25 21.27 -8.99 -16.14
CA ASP A 25 22.57 -8.43 -16.54
C ASP A 25 22.83 -7.04 -15.92
N SER A 26 21.85 -6.47 -15.20
CA SER A 26 21.93 -5.14 -14.60
C SER A 26 22.20 -5.20 -13.10
N ASP A 27 23.39 -4.76 -12.68
CA ASP A 27 23.81 -4.76 -11.26
C ASP A 27 23.05 -3.76 -10.36
N ALA A 28 22.49 -2.68 -10.94
CA ALA A 28 21.84 -1.62 -10.18
C ALA A 28 20.34 -1.50 -10.48
N SER A 29 19.52 -1.41 -9.43
CA SER A 29 18.08 -1.15 -9.56
C SER A 29 17.82 0.30 -10.00
N PRO A 30 17.19 0.53 -11.18
CA PRO A 30 16.90 1.87 -11.66
C PRO A 30 15.95 2.66 -10.75
N TRP A 31 16.07 3.99 -10.76
CA TRP A 31 15.29 4.88 -9.90
C TRP A 31 13.77 4.72 -10.03
N TYR A 32 13.28 4.44 -11.24
CA TYR A 32 11.84 4.28 -11.49
C TYR A 32 11.29 2.98 -10.89
N LEU A 33 12.10 1.93 -10.73
CA LEU A 33 11.69 0.71 -10.01
C LEU A 33 11.61 0.98 -8.50
N LYS A 34 12.52 1.80 -7.96
CA LYS A 34 12.47 2.25 -6.57
C LYS A 34 11.23 3.11 -6.32
N LEU A 35 10.92 4.04 -7.22
CA LEU A 35 9.71 4.85 -7.16
C LEU A 35 8.45 3.96 -7.23
N LEU A 36 8.41 3.01 -8.16
CA LEU A 36 7.30 2.07 -8.29
C LEU A 36 7.08 1.29 -6.99
N TRP A 37 8.17 0.91 -6.32
CA TRP A 37 8.13 0.22 -5.05
C TRP A 37 7.61 1.10 -3.91
N VAL A 38 8.01 2.38 -3.85
CA VAL A 38 7.44 3.35 -2.90
C VAL A 38 5.93 3.52 -3.14
N LEU A 39 5.52 3.73 -4.39
CA LEU A 39 4.10 3.87 -4.76
C LEU A 39 3.28 2.62 -4.42
N TYR A 40 3.88 1.44 -4.56
CA TYR A 40 3.26 0.17 -4.15
C TYR A 40 2.99 0.14 -2.64
N TYR A 41 3.96 0.53 -1.81
CA TYR A 41 3.78 0.61 -0.35
C TYR A 41 2.69 1.58 0.05
N LEU A 42 2.74 2.79 -0.53
CA LEU A 42 1.75 3.82 -0.27
C LEU A 42 0.36 3.35 -0.68
N SER A 43 0.20 2.86 -1.91
CA SER A 43 -1.10 2.40 -2.43
C SER A 43 -1.67 1.26 -1.60
N THR A 44 -0.86 0.25 -1.25
CA THR A 44 -1.32 -0.92 -0.49
C THR A 44 -1.72 -0.52 0.93
N THR A 45 -0.86 0.24 1.62
CA THR A 45 -1.12 0.66 3.00
C THR A 45 -2.31 1.61 3.08
N SER A 46 -2.33 2.65 2.24
CA SER A 46 -3.38 3.66 2.29
C SER A 46 -4.73 3.05 1.97
N ALA A 47 -4.82 2.14 0.99
CA ALA A 47 -6.07 1.49 0.62
C ALA A 47 -6.66 0.66 1.76
N ILE A 48 -5.83 0.00 2.59
CA ILE A 48 -6.34 -0.78 3.73
C ILE A 48 -6.69 0.13 4.90
N VAL A 49 -5.84 1.12 5.20
CA VAL A 49 -6.08 2.08 6.29
C VAL A 49 -7.38 2.85 6.09
N VAL A 50 -7.64 3.38 4.87
CA VAL A 50 -8.88 4.15 4.62
C VAL A 50 -10.12 3.28 4.72
N THR A 51 -10.05 1.99 4.37
CA THR A 51 -11.18 1.06 4.48
C THR A 51 -11.47 0.66 5.91
N LEU A 52 -10.43 0.47 6.72
CA LEU A 52 -10.63 0.22 8.15
C LEU A 52 -11.15 1.46 8.86
N LEU A 53 -10.61 2.63 8.51
CA LEU A 53 -11.14 3.88 9.03
C LEU A 53 -12.59 4.08 8.62
N SER A 54 -12.99 3.78 7.38
CA SER A 54 -14.40 3.86 6.98
C SER A 54 -15.26 2.88 7.76
N ILE A 55 -14.81 1.65 8.02
CA ILE A 55 -15.56 0.69 8.85
C ILE A 55 -15.75 1.21 10.28
N VAL A 56 -14.71 1.84 10.86
CA VAL A 56 -14.73 2.34 12.26
C VAL A 56 -15.51 3.66 12.40
N THR A 57 -15.54 4.51 11.36
CA THR A 57 -16.11 5.86 11.42
C THR A 57 -17.49 6.00 10.77
N THR A 58 -17.96 5.01 10.01
CA THR A 58 -19.21 5.16 9.23
C THR A 58 -20.45 4.76 10.04
N ASP A 59 -21.33 5.75 10.20
CA ASP A 59 -22.79 5.59 10.16
C ASP A 59 -23.24 5.34 8.70
N LYS A 60 -23.55 4.07 8.40
CA LYS A 60 -24.45 3.49 7.37
C LYS A 60 -24.66 4.09 5.96
N GLU A 61 -23.88 5.05 5.42
CA GLU A 61 -24.06 5.46 4.02
C GLU A 61 -23.33 4.56 3.01
N VAL A 62 -24.06 3.58 2.48
CA VAL A 62 -23.61 2.64 1.43
C VAL A 62 -23.84 3.25 0.05
N GLY A 63 -23.02 4.23 -0.32
CA GLY A 63 -23.00 4.79 -1.68
C GLY A 63 -22.00 4.09 -2.60
N ALA A 64 -22.23 4.10 -3.92
CA ALA A 64 -21.31 3.52 -4.92
C ALA A 64 -19.87 4.06 -4.79
N ASN A 65 -19.72 5.37 -4.52
CA ASN A 65 -18.42 5.99 -4.27
C ASN A 65 -17.72 5.45 -3.02
N ASN A 66 -18.47 5.14 -1.96
CA ASN A 66 -17.92 4.58 -0.73
C ASN A 66 -17.41 3.15 -0.99
N ILE A 67 -18.22 2.32 -1.66
CA ILE A 67 -17.84 0.95 -2.06
C ILE A 67 -16.57 0.96 -2.93
N LEU A 68 -16.51 1.84 -3.95
CA LEU A 68 -15.38 1.93 -4.85
C LEU A 68 -14.10 2.38 -4.13
N LYS A 69 -14.17 3.45 -3.33
CA LYS A 69 -13.01 4.05 -2.67
C LYS A 69 -12.40 3.15 -1.60
N HIS A 70 -13.24 2.42 -0.87
CA HIS A 70 -12.81 1.63 0.29
C HIS A 70 -12.74 0.15 -0.09
N PHE A 71 -13.88 -0.50 -0.31
CA PHE A 71 -13.95 -1.95 -0.50
C PHE A 71 -13.19 -2.43 -1.75
N ILE A 72 -13.56 -1.93 -2.94
CA ILE A 72 -12.96 -2.39 -4.20
C ILE A 72 -11.46 -2.06 -4.24
N ASN A 73 -11.07 -0.89 -3.74
CA ASN A 73 -9.68 -0.47 -3.66
C ASN A 73 -8.85 -1.39 -2.75
N SER A 74 -9.36 -1.78 -1.57
CA SER A 74 -8.66 -2.73 -0.69
C SER A 74 -8.56 -4.12 -1.30
N VAL A 75 -9.64 -4.63 -1.89
CA VAL A 75 -9.63 -5.94 -2.57
C VAL A 75 -8.60 -5.93 -3.70
N PHE A 76 -8.56 -4.87 -4.49
CA PHE A 76 -7.59 -4.72 -5.58
C PHE A 76 -6.14 -4.81 -5.08
N VAL A 77 -5.77 -4.07 -4.03
CA VAL A 77 -4.38 -4.11 -3.52
C VAL A 77 -4.03 -5.45 -2.88
N LEU A 78 -4.98 -6.14 -2.24
CA LEU A 78 -4.78 -7.47 -1.66
C LEU A 78 -4.60 -8.53 -2.75
N VAL A 79 -5.43 -8.50 -3.79
CA VAL A 79 -5.26 -9.37 -4.96
C VAL A 79 -3.91 -9.11 -5.62
N ASN A 80 -3.53 -7.84 -5.80
CA ASN A 80 -2.22 -7.47 -6.34
C ASN A 80 -1.06 -8.00 -5.47
N LEU A 81 -1.17 -7.89 -4.14
CA LEU A 81 -0.22 -8.46 -3.18
C LEU A 81 -0.13 -9.99 -3.32
N LEU A 82 -1.24 -10.70 -3.52
CA LEU A 82 -1.24 -12.16 -3.63
C LEU A 82 -0.75 -12.68 -4.98
N LEU A 83 -1.07 -11.98 -6.07
CA LEU A 83 -0.74 -12.40 -7.43
C LEU A 83 0.65 -11.97 -7.88
N THR A 84 1.13 -10.81 -7.43
CA THR A 84 2.48 -10.34 -7.78
C THR A 84 3.48 -10.85 -6.76
N ARG A 85 4.65 -11.35 -7.20
CA ARG A 85 5.76 -11.70 -6.30
C ARG A 85 6.50 -10.47 -5.72
N LYS A 86 5.79 -9.35 -5.55
CA LYS A 86 6.35 -8.15 -4.93
C LYS A 86 6.48 -8.40 -3.42
N PRO A 87 7.66 -8.17 -2.83
CA PRO A 87 7.84 -8.33 -1.40
C PRO A 87 7.33 -7.09 -0.66
N TYR A 88 6.61 -7.33 0.44
CA TYR A 88 6.34 -6.34 1.46
C TYR A 88 7.32 -6.59 2.61
N ARG A 89 8.10 -5.60 3.03
CA ARG A 89 9.26 -5.72 3.95
C ARG A 89 9.02 -4.83 5.17
N ILE A 90 9.19 -5.41 6.36
CA ILE A 90 8.95 -4.71 7.64
C ILE A 90 9.81 -3.45 7.77
N LEU A 91 11.09 -3.51 7.34
CA LEU A 91 12.03 -2.40 7.44
C LEU A 91 11.60 -1.11 6.70
N HIS A 92 10.57 -1.19 5.85
CA HIS A 92 10.08 -0.07 5.04
C HIS A 92 8.75 0.49 5.53
N PHE A 93 8.36 0.17 6.78
CA PHE A 93 7.19 0.77 7.43
C PHE A 93 7.26 2.31 7.51
N TYR A 94 8.48 2.88 7.49
CA TYR A 94 8.69 4.33 7.49
C TYR A 94 8.11 5.02 6.25
N ILE A 95 7.93 4.31 5.12
CA ILE A 95 7.38 4.89 3.88
C ILE A 95 5.92 5.34 4.08
N PRO A 96 4.97 4.46 4.43
CA PRO A 96 3.60 4.89 4.70
C PRO A 96 3.50 5.79 5.94
N PHE A 97 4.39 5.62 6.92
CA PHE A 97 4.41 6.49 8.09
C PHE A 97 4.78 7.94 7.73
N ALA A 98 5.85 8.15 6.94
CA ALA A 98 6.25 9.47 6.48
C ALA A 98 5.14 10.13 5.64
N TYR A 99 4.49 9.36 4.76
CA TYR A 99 3.32 9.85 4.01
C TYR A 99 2.18 10.29 4.94
N SER A 100 1.89 9.51 5.99
CA SER A 100 0.89 9.89 7.00
C SER A 100 1.25 11.23 7.67
N VAL A 101 2.49 11.42 8.09
CA VAL A 101 2.96 12.67 8.72
C VAL A 101 2.78 13.85 7.76
N VAL A 102 3.19 13.71 6.50
CA VAL A 102 3.02 14.76 5.49
C VAL A 102 1.55 15.12 5.31
N PHE A 103 0.67 14.11 5.25
CA PHE A 103 -0.77 14.34 5.09
C PHE A 103 -1.40 15.02 6.31
N ILE A 104 -0.97 14.68 7.52
CA ILE A 104 -1.43 15.31 8.78
C ILE A 104 -1.01 16.79 8.81
N LEU A 105 0.23 17.10 8.47
CA LEU A 105 0.70 18.49 8.39
C LEU A 105 -0.07 19.27 7.34
N PHE A 106 -0.30 18.67 6.17
CA PHE A 106 -1.12 19.25 5.13
C PHE A 106 -2.55 19.54 5.61
N SER A 107 -3.20 18.59 6.29
CA SER A 107 -4.58 18.79 6.76
C SER A 107 -4.68 19.87 7.84
N LEU A 108 -3.68 19.98 8.72
CA LEU A 108 -3.57 21.02 9.73
C LEU A 108 -3.47 22.41 9.10
N VAL A 109 -2.52 22.58 8.18
CA VAL A 109 -2.30 23.85 7.46
C VAL A 109 -3.52 24.20 6.62
N TYR A 110 -4.15 23.21 5.99
CA TYR A 110 -5.35 23.41 5.19
C TYR A 110 -6.51 23.99 6.02
N GLN A 111 -6.83 23.36 7.15
CA GLN A 111 -7.95 23.80 7.99
C GLN A 111 -7.64 25.09 8.75
N ILE A 112 -6.56 25.12 9.54
CA ILE A 112 -6.26 26.25 10.42
C ILE A 112 -5.55 27.36 9.66
N GLY A 113 -4.52 27.01 8.88
CA GLY A 113 -3.69 27.99 8.19
C GLY A 113 -4.41 28.75 7.08
N PHE A 114 -5.32 28.08 6.36
CA PHE A 114 -6.11 28.69 5.28
C PHE A 114 -7.59 28.91 5.62
N ASN A 115 -7.97 28.74 6.90
CA ASN A 115 -9.34 28.91 7.39
C ASN A 115 -10.39 28.16 6.54
N GLN A 116 -10.09 26.91 6.18
CA GLN A 116 -10.96 26.03 5.41
C GLN A 116 -11.69 25.04 6.31
N ASN A 117 -12.76 24.43 5.80
CA ASN A 117 -13.39 23.30 6.49
C ASN A 117 -12.47 22.08 6.54
N ALA A 118 -12.62 21.25 7.57
CA ALA A 118 -11.90 19.99 7.70
C ALA A 118 -12.11 19.11 6.44
N ILE A 119 -11.02 18.55 5.91
CA ILE A 119 -11.07 17.66 4.73
C ILE A 119 -11.87 16.38 5.07
N TYR A 120 -11.69 15.88 6.30
CA TYR A 120 -12.38 14.72 6.84
C TYR A 120 -12.80 15.02 8.27
N SER A 121 -13.97 14.53 8.68
CA SER A 121 -14.47 14.66 10.06
C SER A 121 -13.52 14.05 11.09
N ALA A 122 -12.83 12.96 10.73
CA ALA A 122 -11.80 12.33 11.56
C ALA A 122 -10.56 13.21 11.78
N LEU A 123 -10.33 14.20 10.91
CA LEU A 123 -9.21 15.13 10.98
C LEU A 123 -9.69 16.57 11.23
N ASP A 124 -10.79 16.74 11.97
CA ASP A 124 -11.25 18.06 12.39
C ASP A 124 -10.38 18.60 13.53
N TRP A 125 -9.49 19.52 13.17
CA TRP A 125 -8.55 20.17 14.09
C TRP A 125 -9.23 21.08 15.12
N SER A 126 -10.52 21.32 15.01
CA SER A 126 -11.34 22.01 16.03
C SER A 126 -11.70 21.09 17.20
N SER A 127 -11.64 19.76 17.00
CA SER A 127 -11.96 18.75 18.01
C SER A 127 -10.71 18.03 18.51
N VAL A 128 -9.96 18.71 19.38
CA VAL A 128 -8.61 18.32 19.81
C VAL A 128 -8.50 16.85 20.30
N PRO A 129 -9.39 16.30 21.16
CA PRO A 129 -9.22 14.90 21.58
C PRO A 129 -9.38 13.89 20.43
N LYS A 130 -10.31 14.14 19.49
CA LYS A 130 -10.59 13.22 18.39
C LYS A 130 -9.48 13.25 17.34
N VAL A 131 -9.07 14.45 16.92
CA VAL A 131 -8.05 14.59 15.87
C VAL A 131 -6.72 13.97 16.28
N PHE A 132 -6.32 14.05 17.56
CA PHE A 132 -5.08 13.40 18.04
C PHE A 132 -5.14 11.87 17.95
N ILE A 133 -6.28 11.26 18.22
CA ILE A 133 -6.45 9.80 18.07
C ILE A 133 -6.32 9.40 16.60
N TYR A 134 -6.99 10.10 15.68
CA TYR A 134 -6.98 9.75 14.26
C TYR A 134 -5.68 10.14 13.55
N ALA A 135 -5.06 11.26 13.91
CA ALA A 135 -3.82 11.74 13.30
C ALA A 135 -2.58 11.06 13.88
N LEU A 136 -2.52 10.80 15.19
CA LEU A 136 -1.30 10.25 15.81
C LEU A 136 -1.50 8.83 16.34
N GLY A 137 -2.59 8.59 17.08
CA GLY A 137 -2.84 7.30 17.72
C GLY A 137 -2.96 6.14 16.72
N ILE A 138 -3.87 6.27 15.76
CA ILE A 138 -4.10 5.22 14.75
C ILE A 138 -2.85 5.00 13.89
N PRO A 139 -2.23 6.00 13.24
CA PRO A 139 -1.07 5.74 12.39
C PRO A 139 0.12 5.12 13.14
N LEU A 140 0.39 5.54 14.38
CA LEU A 140 1.53 5.06 15.17
C LEU A 140 1.44 3.57 15.52
N ILE A 141 0.24 3.08 15.80
CA ILE A 141 0.01 1.67 16.17
C ILE A 141 -0.35 0.84 14.94
N PHE A 142 -1.25 1.37 14.11
CA PHE A 142 -1.88 0.61 13.05
C PHE A 142 -0.96 0.39 11.84
N ILE A 143 -0.14 1.38 11.46
CA ILE A 143 0.78 1.23 10.31
C ILE A 143 1.82 0.12 10.58
N PRO A 144 2.50 0.07 11.75
CA PRO A 144 3.39 -1.04 12.06
C PRO A 144 2.68 -2.41 12.07
N LEU A 145 1.52 -2.51 12.73
CA LEU A 145 0.75 -3.76 12.77
C LEU A 145 0.34 -4.22 11.38
N LEU A 146 -0.18 -3.32 10.54
CA LEU A 146 -0.53 -3.62 9.17
C LEU A 146 0.70 -4.02 8.34
N THR A 147 1.85 -3.39 8.58
CA THR A 147 3.10 -3.76 7.91
C THR A 147 3.51 -5.20 8.25
N VAL A 148 3.41 -5.59 9.53
CA VAL A 148 3.68 -6.97 9.97
C VAL A 148 2.68 -7.95 9.37
N LEU A 149 1.39 -7.58 9.31
CA LEU A 149 0.35 -8.40 8.68
C LEU A 149 0.64 -8.63 7.19
N LEU A 150 0.90 -7.56 6.44
CA LEU A 150 1.19 -7.63 5.00
C LEU A 150 2.48 -8.40 4.72
N TYR A 151 3.52 -8.20 5.53
CA TYR A 151 4.73 -9.01 5.48
C TYR A 151 4.41 -10.50 5.65
N THR A 152 3.65 -10.85 6.70
CA THR A 152 3.26 -12.24 6.99
C THR A 152 2.51 -12.87 5.81
N VAL A 153 1.58 -12.12 5.19
CA VAL A 153 0.87 -12.58 3.99
C VAL A 153 1.84 -12.87 2.85
N THR A 154 2.79 -11.96 2.56
CA THR A 154 3.78 -12.19 1.50
C THR A 154 4.74 -13.34 1.81
N PHE A 155 5.09 -13.52 3.08
CA PHE A 155 5.93 -14.62 3.54
C PHE A 155 5.23 -15.98 3.35
N ILE A 156 3.95 -16.07 3.74
CA ILE A 156 3.14 -17.29 3.54
C ILE A 156 3.00 -17.57 2.04
N ARG A 157 2.63 -16.57 1.24
CA ARG A 157 2.53 -16.68 -0.24
C ARG A 157 3.81 -17.26 -0.84
N ASP A 158 4.96 -16.68 -0.49
CA ASP A 158 6.25 -17.09 -1.04
C ASP A 158 6.66 -18.49 -0.56
N THR A 159 6.30 -18.86 0.67
CA THR A 159 6.55 -20.21 1.21
C THR A 159 5.73 -21.27 0.47
N ILE A 160 4.43 -21.02 0.28
CA ILE A 160 3.55 -21.92 -0.50
C ILE A 160 4.07 -22.06 -1.92
N TRP A 161 4.45 -20.95 -2.55
CA TRP A 161 4.98 -20.98 -3.90
C TRP A 161 6.23 -21.86 -4.03
N ARG A 162 7.20 -21.71 -3.11
CA ARG A 162 8.43 -22.51 -3.11
C ARG A 162 8.13 -24.01 -2.94
N GLN A 163 7.22 -24.36 -2.03
CA GLN A 163 6.81 -25.76 -1.85
C GLN A 163 6.19 -26.37 -3.12
N CYS A 164 5.36 -25.62 -3.83
CA CYS A 164 4.78 -26.06 -5.10
C CYS A 164 5.85 -26.23 -6.19
N GLU A 165 6.84 -25.33 -6.24
CA GLU A 165 7.95 -25.40 -7.20
C GLU A 165 8.91 -26.56 -6.92
N ASP A 166 9.22 -26.84 -5.65
CA ASP A 166 10.05 -27.98 -5.28
C ASP A 166 9.36 -29.31 -5.61
N LYS A 167 8.05 -29.40 -5.34
CA LYS A 167 7.24 -30.58 -5.68
C LYS A 167 7.17 -30.81 -7.19
N SER A 168 7.05 -29.75 -7.99
CA SER A 168 7.01 -29.90 -9.46
C SER A 168 8.35 -30.36 -10.03
N ARG A 169 9.47 -29.82 -9.53
CA ARG A 169 10.83 -30.23 -9.93
C ARG A 169 11.13 -31.70 -9.61
N GLN A 170 10.73 -32.17 -8.43
CA GLN A 170 10.89 -33.58 -8.05
C GLN A 170 10.15 -34.52 -9.00
N ASN A 171 8.90 -34.19 -9.35
CA ASN A 171 8.10 -34.98 -10.29
C ASN A 171 8.71 -35.01 -11.70
N SER A 172 9.30 -33.91 -12.18
CA SER A 172 9.96 -33.86 -13.50
C SER A 172 11.28 -34.62 -13.57
N THR A 173 11.92 -34.92 -12.44
CA THR A 173 13.20 -35.68 -12.41
C THR A 173 12.96 -37.20 -12.36
N GLN A 174 11.73 -37.65 -12.09
CA GLN A 174 11.34 -39.07 -12.04
C GLN A 174 10.79 -39.61 -13.37
N ILE A 175 10.77 -38.79 -14.44
CA ILE A 175 10.34 -39.14 -15.81
C ILE A 175 11.56 -39.11 -16.70
#